data_AF-A0A9D7DC91-F1
#
_entry.id   AF-A0A9D7DC91-F1
#
_cell.length_a   1.000
_cell.length_b   1.000
_cell.length_c   1.000
_cell.angle_alpha   90.00
_cell.angle_beta   90.00
_cell.angle_gamma   90.00
#
_symmetry.space_group_name_H-M   'P 1'
#
loop_
_entity.id
_entity.type
_entity.pdbx_description
1 polymer ?
#
loop_
_entity_poly.entity_id
_entity_poly.type
_entity_poly.pdbx_seq_one_letter_code
_entity_poly.pdbx_strand_id
1 'polypeptide(L)'
;MRNHAPRRTMLAALMAAALGTLAQGTIWHFGDGAGLDFNGGAPAAIGGGASYSLDNSTTASDAAGNLLFYSNGVSVWDATHNVMPNGSGLLGDHDGGQCALAVHRPGTNEFYLFTVDNWNGPNGLRYSVVDMTLNGGLGDVTLKNQLLHAPSTERLEAVHNPTDGSWWLISHDWGNAQFRAYNISNTGLNTTPVLSTIGSVHSGFNYDAAGQLTASPNGTMLCCGIYDQDLFQVFDFDATTGIVSNARDLPGYNNAWGCAFSPNSERLYLTKWFDNEVHQVDLTAGTWSIVQASDMLVGNTSGNVGGYQAGYLQLGPDGKVYVAKFGQSTIAAINSPNALGTGCGFVDNAVSLGAGICNAGLCRSPMDDGPECTFSVTLSPAGGCAGQLIEFTATVLSGSPSSWQWSFSDGGSSNDPQNTTHTFSEEGVYILQLIVSEVGNACVDTAEITFTILAPGNAGLDTAIAVCKSDVLLSLNDLLSPDADPNGSWYLPGWTPTEAYFHPAIVGHTIIAYVISGNPCGPDTAYVDVEVKDCVGIETWVGPSGSLSPIPADEVLTFTTPTPRWFSTFTVIDALGQVVLSITQPNGVSDTHFDVRGLSDGQYCLLATDGSGGRSCYRFIVQHR
;
A
#
# COMPACT_ATOMS: atom_id res chain seq x y z
N MET A 1 4.29 9.77 -53.42
CA MET A 1 2.88 9.48 -53.08
C MET A 1 2.83 8.21 -52.27
N ARG A 2 2.06 8.24 -51.17
CA ARG A 2 1.73 7.18 -50.21
C ARG A 2 2.67 6.99 -49.02
N ASN A 3 2.42 7.84 -48.01
CA ASN A 3 2.55 7.52 -46.59
C ASN A 3 1.67 6.30 -46.25
N HIS A 4 2.21 5.35 -45.49
CA HIS A 4 1.41 4.44 -44.66
C HIS A 4 2.06 4.32 -43.29
N ALA A 5 1.45 4.98 -42.31
CA ALA A 5 1.65 4.73 -40.90
C ALA A 5 1.04 3.38 -40.50
N PRO A 6 1.60 2.65 -39.51
CA PRO A 6 0.97 1.47 -38.97
C PRO A 6 -0.24 1.85 -38.11
N ARG A 7 -1.39 1.24 -38.40
CA ARG A 7 -2.65 1.36 -37.68
C ARG A 7 -2.49 0.83 -36.25
N ARG A 8 -2.44 1.74 -35.27
CA ARG A 8 -2.91 1.49 -33.90
C ARG A 8 -4.45 1.51 -33.95
N THR A 9 -5.10 0.35 -33.88
CA THR A 9 -6.53 0.20 -33.52
C THR A 9 -6.93 -1.27 -33.54
N MET A 10 -6.77 -1.95 -32.40
CA MET A 10 -7.63 -3.06 -31.97
C MET A 10 -7.28 -3.41 -30.53
N LEU A 11 -7.66 -2.53 -29.60
CA LEU A 11 -7.71 -2.82 -28.17
C LEU A 11 -8.84 -1.96 -27.56
N ALA A 12 -10.06 -2.16 -28.05
CA ALA A 12 -11.26 -1.49 -27.56
C ALA A 12 -12.51 -2.26 -28.03
N ALA A 13 -12.65 -3.51 -27.58
CA ALA A 13 -13.89 -4.29 -27.66
C ALA A 13 -13.73 -5.63 -26.93
N LEU A 14 -13.55 -5.60 -25.60
CA LEU A 14 -13.88 -6.75 -24.74
C LEU A 14 -14.00 -6.30 -23.26
N MET A 15 -14.81 -5.26 -23.02
CA MET A 15 -15.30 -4.88 -21.70
C MET A 15 -16.80 -4.61 -21.86
N ALA A 16 -17.60 -5.68 -21.82
CA ALA A 16 -19.05 -5.66 -21.61
C ALA A 16 -19.56 -7.11 -21.69
N ALA A 17 -19.40 -7.85 -20.59
CA ALA A 17 -20.20 -9.05 -20.30
C ALA A 17 -20.28 -9.19 -18.77
N ALA A 18 -21.49 -8.96 -18.25
CA ALA A 18 -22.03 -9.07 -16.88
C ALA A 18 -21.16 -9.80 -15.84
N LEU A 19 -20.73 -9.17 -14.73
CA LEU A 19 -21.49 -8.76 -13.52
C LEU A 19 -22.17 -9.94 -12.82
N GLY A 20 -21.68 -10.25 -11.62
CA GLY A 20 -22.21 -11.25 -10.69
C GLY A 20 -21.59 -11.14 -9.30
N THR A 21 -21.27 -9.92 -8.83
CA THR A 21 -21.16 -9.61 -7.40
C THR A 21 -22.53 -9.86 -6.76
N LEU A 22 -22.59 -10.22 -5.47
CA LEU A 22 -23.85 -10.10 -4.72
C LEU A 22 -24.25 -8.62 -4.75
N ALA A 23 -25.12 -8.24 -5.68
CA ALA A 23 -25.46 -6.85 -5.95
C ALA A 23 -26.64 -6.37 -5.07
N GLN A 24 -26.84 -7.01 -3.92
CA GLN A 24 -27.82 -6.53 -2.94
C GLN A 24 -27.38 -5.15 -2.42
N GLY A 25 -28.34 -4.21 -2.31
CA GLY A 25 -28.04 -2.83 -1.90
C GLY A 25 -27.44 -1.93 -3.00
N THR A 26 -27.41 -2.38 -4.26
CA THR A 26 -26.96 -1.58 -5.42
C THR A 26 -28.04 -0.68 -6.02
N ILE A 27 -29.30 -0.82 -5.60
CA ILE A 27 -30.37 0.10 -5.94
C ILE A 27 -30.80 0.83 -4.68
N TRP A 28 -30.80 2.15 -4.74
CA TRP A 28 -31.29 3.02 -3.67
C TRP A 28 -32.52 3.77 -4.14
N HIS A 29 -33.59 3.73 -3.36
CA HIS A 29 -34.71 4.66 -3.45
C HIS A 29 -34.86 5.40 -2.13
N PHE A 30 -34.96 6.73 -2.18
CA PHE A 30 -35.01 7.60 -1.00
C PHE A 30 -35.57 8.99 -1.35
N GLY A 31 -35.79 9.83 -0.34
CA GLY A 31 -36.23 11.21 -0.53
C GLY A 31 -37.60 11.31 -1.23
N ASP A 32 -37.76 12.33 -2.07
CA ASP A 32 -38.93 12.52 -2.94
C ASP A 32 -38.59 12.07 -4.37
N GLY A 33 -39.01 10.85 -4.70
CA GLY A 33 -38.82 10.25 -6.03
C GLY A 33 -37.38 10.04 -6.47
N ALA A 34 -36.39 10.18 -5.58
CA ALA A 34 -34.99 9.98 -5.90
C ALA A 34 -34.63 8.48 -5.92
N GLY A 35 -33.64 8.15 -6.75
CA GLY A 35 -32.99 6.86 -6.69
C GLY A 35 -31.64 6.85 -7.38
N LEU A 36 -30.82 5.87 -6.99
CA LEU A 36 -29.49 5.62 -7.55
C LEU A 36 -29.32 4.15 -7.89
N ASP A 37 -28.66 3.89 -9.01
CA ASP A 37 -28.22 2.56 -9.44
C ASP A 37 -26.69 2.51 -9.49
N PHE A 38 -26.11 1.59 -8.73
CA PHE A 38 -24.68 1.38 -8.59
C PHE A 38 -24.15 0.23 -9.47
N ASN A 39 -25.00 -0.51 -10.18
CA ASN A 39 -24.60 -1.68 -10.97
C ASN A 39 -23.62 -1.34 -12.11
N GLY A 40 -23.58 -0.07 -12.55
CA GLY A 40 -22.65 0.42 -13.58
C GLY A 40 -21.27 0.86 -13.04
N GLY A 41 -20.98 0.67 -11.76
CA GLY A 41 -19.75 1.07 -11.09
C GLY A 41 -19.75 2.51 -10.56
N ALA A 42 -20.23 3.48 -11.35
CA ALA A 42 -20.54 4.82 -10.85
C ALA A 42 -22.05 4.95 -10.61
N PRO A 43 -22.49 5.57 -9.49
CA PRO A 43 -23.91 5.73 -9.22
C PRO A 43 -24.58 6.60 -10.29
N ALA A 44 -25.64 6.07 -10.88
CA ALA A 44 -26.46 6.75 -11.87
C ALA A 44 -27.85 7.05 -11.29
N ALA A 45 -28.36 8.27 -11.51
CA ALA A 45 -29.73 8.60 -11.14
C ALA A 45 -30.73 7.71 -11.87
N ILE A 46 -31.63 7.11 -11.10
CA ILE A 46 -32.81 6.42 -11.61
C ILE A 46 -34.06 7.17 -11.16
N GLY A 47 -35.01 7.33 -12.07
CA GLY A 47 -36.28 8.01 -11.80
C GLY A 47 -37.42 7.02 -11.58
N GLY A 48 -38.61 7.55 -11.30
CA GLY A 48 -39.85 6.76 -11.22
C GLY A 48 -40.17 6.19 -9.84
N GLY A 49 -39.29 6.39 -8.84
CA GLY A 49 -39.59 6.06 -7.46
C GLY A 49 -40.86 6.76 -6.97
N ALA A 50 -41.75 6.00 -6.32
CA ALA A 50 -43.01 6.50 -5.76
C ALA A 50 -42.90 6.89 -4.27
N SER A 51 -41.70 6.77 -3.69
CA SER A 51 -41.44 7.09 -2.28
C SER A 51 -41.42 8.59 -2.04
N TYR A 52 -41.99 9.00 -0.92
CA TYR A 52 -41.72 10.26 -0.25
C TYR A 52 -41.25 9.92 1.18
N SER A 53 -40.03 10.32 1.50
CA SER A 53 -39.40 10.11 2.81
C SER A 53 -38.62 11.36 3.19
N LEU A 54 -38.89 11.91 4.38
CA LEU A 54 -38.06 13.00 4.91
C LEU A 54 -36.73 12.47 5.40
N ASP A 55 -36.73 11.34 6.10
CA ASP A 55 -35.52 10.69 6.58
C ASP A 55 -35.23 9.41 5.79
N ASN A 56 -34.78 8.34 6.45
CA ASN A 56 -34.31 7.14 5.77
C ASN A 56 -35.43 6.37 5.12
N SER A 57 -35.05 5.49 4.20
CA SER A 57 -35.92 4.52 3.56
C SER A 57 -35.14 3.22 3.41
N THR A 58 -35.78 2.17 2.92
CA THR A 58 -35.09 0.91 2.66
C THR A 58 -35.42 0.38 1.29
N THR A 59 -34.45 -0.27 0.66
CA THR A 59 -34.60 -0.96 -0.63
C THR A 59 -34.11 -2.39 -0.49
N ALA A 60 -34.80 -3.33 -1.12
CA ALA A 60 -34.33 -4.69 -1.30
C ALA A 60 -34.01 -4.90 -2.78
N SER A 61 -32.87 -5.53 -3.05
CA SER A 61 -32.47 -5.95 -4.39
C SER A 61 -32.14 -7.44 -4.36
N ASP A 62 -32.26 -8.12 -5.49
CA ASP A 62 -31.82 -9.50 -5.60
C ASP A 62 -30.29 -9.60 -5.68
N ALA A 63 -29.78 -10.83 -5.66
CA ALA A 63 -28.35 -11.10 -5.78
C ALA A 63 -27.74 -10.58 -7.10
N ALA A 64 -28.56 -10.31 -8.12
CA ALA A 64 -28.13 -9.76 -9.41
C ALA A 64 -28.24 -8.23 -9.48
N GLY A 65 -28.68 -7.57 -8.41
CA GLY A 65 -28.76 -6.11 -8.31
C GLY A 65 -30.04 -5.53 -8.89
N ASN A 66 -31.03 -6.36 -9.18
CA ASN A 66 -32.33 -5.87 -9.62
C ASN A 66 -33.16 -5.45 -8.41
N LEU A 67 -33.87 -4.35 -8.54
CA LEU A 67 -34.85 -3.91 -7.55
C LEU A 67 -35.90 -5.00 -7.32
N LEU A 68 -36.15 -5.33 -6.05
CA LEU A 68 -37.28 -6.17 -5.63
C LEU A 68 -38.41 -5.28 -5.11
N PHE A 69 -38.09 -4.43 -4.13
CA PHE A 69 -39.03 -3.51 -3.50
C PHE A 69 -38.32 -2.41 -2.72
N TYR A 70 -39.07 -1.39 -2.32
CA TYR A 70 -38.60 -0.36 -1.39
C TYR A 70 -39.74 0.10 -0.47
N SER A 71 -39.38 0.72 0.65
CA SER A 71 -40.33 1.18 1.67
C SER A 71 -39.85 2.45 2.37
N ASN A 72 -40.81 3.29 2.74
CA ASN A 72 -40.61 4.48 3.57
C ASN A 72 -41.21 4.31 4.98
N GLY A 73 -41.44 3.06 5.40
CA GLY A 73 -42.01 2.76 6.72
C GLY A 73 -43.54 2.85 6.81
N VAL A 74 -44.21 3.43 5.81
CA VAL A 74 -45.69 3.53 5.74
C VAL A 74 -46.26 2.66 4.62
N SER A 75 -45.56 2.58 3.49
CA SER A 75 -45.94 1.75 2.33
C SER A 75 -44.77 0.96 1.77
N VAL A 76 -45.06 -0.18 1.14
CA VAL A 76 -44.10 -1.00 0.37
C VAL A 76 -44.47 -0.96 -1.10
N TRP A 77 -43.52 -0.59 -1.95
CA TRP A 77 -43.67 -0.58 -3.40
C TRP A 77 -42.81 -1.66 -4.04
N ASP A 78 -43.37 -2.34 -5.05
CA ASP A 78 -42.65 -3.34 -5.84
C ASP A 78 -41.68 -2.71 -6.85
N ALA A 79 -40.96 -3.55 -7.57
CA ALA A 79 -40.01 -3.17 -8.62
C ALA A 79 -40.63 -2.38 -9.79
N THR A 80 -41.96 -2.35 -9.91
CA THR A 80 -42.71 -1.57 -10.91
C THR A 80 -43.27 -0.26 -10.35
N HIS A 81 -42.88 0.10 -9.12
CA HIS A 81 -43.31 1.28 -8.38
C HIS A 81 -44.80 1.28 -7.99
N ASN A 82 -45.45 0.12 -8.03
CA ASN A 82 -46.81 -0.04 -7.53
C ASN A 82 -46.78 -0.47 -6.07
N VAL A 83 -47.75 -0.01 -5.27
CA VAL A 83 -47.88 -0.49 -3.88
C VAL A 83 -48.19 -1.98 -3.91
N MET A 84 -47.38 -2.77 -3.21
CA MET A 84 -47.58 -4.22 -3.09
C MET A 84 -48.97 -4.52 -2.52
N PRO A 85 -49.57 -5.68 -2.84
CA PRO A 85 -50.73 -6.15 -2.11
C PRO A 85 -50.45 -6.15 -0.60
N ASN A 86 -51.43 -5.66 0.17
CA ASN A 86 -51.32 -5.44 1.62
C ASN A 86 -50.12 -4.56 2.09
N GLY A 87 -49.42 -3.89 1.17
CA GLY A 87 -48.21 -3.11 1.42
C GLY A 87 -48.44 -1.72 2.00
N SER A 88 -49.69 -1.24 2.08
CA SER A 88 -50.04 0.04 2.68
C SER A 88 -50.50 -0.08 4.13
N GLY A 89 -50.37 1.00 4.91
CA GLY A 89 -50.87 1.08 6.28
C GLY A 89 -49.95 0.36 7.27
N LEU A 90 -48.65 0.40 6.99
CA LEU A 90 -47.63 0.10 7.99
C LEU A 90 -47.68 1.17 9.09
N LEU A 91 -47.32 0.78 10.30
CA LEU A 91 -47.37 1.65 11.49
C LEU A 91 -46.00 2.24 11.83
N GLY A 92 -45.14 2.44 10.85
CA GLY A 92 -44.00 3.35 10.96
C GLY A 92 -44.36 4.77 10.51
N ASP A 93 -43.36 5.63 10.35
CA ASP A 93 -43.55 6.99 9.85
C ASP A 93 -42.41 7.40 8.91
N HIS A 94 -42.75 7.87 7.72
CA HIS A 94 -41.83 8.42 6.74
C HIS A 94 -41.13 9.74 7.15
N ASP A 95 -41.58 10.36 8.25
CA ASP A 95 -40.98 11.51 8.91
C ASP A 95 -40.10 11.12 10.11
N GLY A 96 -39.94 9.82 10.39
CA GLY A 96 -39.12 9.33 11.50
C GLY A 96 -37.71 8.92 11.05
N GLY A 97 -36.69 9.24 11.85
CA GLY A 97 -35.26 9.08 11.54
C GLY A 97 -34.90 7.83 10.72
N GLN A 98 -34.81 6.64 11.34
CA GLN A 98 -34.55 5.39 10.61
C GLN A 98 -35.82 4.58 10.41
N CYS A 99 -36.80 5.15 9.72
CA CYS A 99 -38.18 4.66 9.69
C CYS A 99 -38.41 3.23 9.18
N ALA A 100 -37.51 2.70 8.35
CA ALA A 100 -37.68 1.40 7.72
C ALA A 100 -36.35 0.69 7.49
N LEU A 101 -36.35 -0.62 7.69
CA LEU A 101 -35.21 -1.50 7.38
C LEU A 101 -35.70 -2.87 6.91
N ALA A 102 -35.36 -3.25 5.68
CA ALA A 102 -35.66 -4.58 5.16
C ALA A 102 -34.45 -5.50 5.37
N VAL A 103 -34.66 -6.65 6.01
CA VAL A 103 -33.61 -7.66 6.25
C VAL A 103 -34.06 -8.97 5.61
N HIS A 104 -33.20 -9.53 4.76
CA HIS A 104 -33.46 -10.81 4.12
C HIS A 104 -33.51 -11.93 5.16
N ARG A 105 -34.45 -12.87 5.01
CA ARG A 105 -34.46 -14.09 5.80
C ARG A 105 -33.56 -15.14 5.13
N PRO A 106 -32.45 -15.56 5.78
CA PRO A 106 -31.49 -16.47 5.16
C PRO A 106 -32.13 -17.75 4.60
N GLY A 107 -31.78 -18.11 3.37
CA GLY A 107 -32.25 -19.33 2.70
C GLY A 107 -33.70 -19.29 2.19
N THR A 108 -34.34 -18.12 2.12
CA THR A 108 -35.72 -17.96 1.63
C THR A 108 -35.82 -16.82 0.61
N ASN A 109 -37.02 -16.54 0.09
CA ASN A 109 -37.31 -15.31 -0.67
C ASN A 109 -38.15 -14.32 0.16
N GLU A 110 -38.11 -14.46 1.49
CA GLU A 110 -38.82 -13.60 2.41
C GLU A 110 -37.91 -12.53 2.99
N PHE A 111 -38.48 -11.38 3.29
CA PHE A 111 -37.82 -10.28 3.98
C PHE A 111 -38.64 -9.90 5.21
N TYR A 112 -37.95 -9.63 6.31
CA TYR A 112 -38.53 -8.92 7.43
C TYR A 112 -38.38 -7.42 7.17
N LEU A 113 -39.51 -6.71 7.08
CA LEU A 113 -39.54 -5.26 7.00
C LEU A 113 -39.82 -4.69 8.39
N PHE A 114 -38.80 -4.10 8.99
CA PHE A 114 -38.90 -3.42 10.27
C PHE A 114 -39.28 -1.95 10.09
N THR A 115 -40.12 -1.44 10.98
CA THR A 115 -40.57 -0.05 10.98
C THR A 115 -40.60 0.51 12.40
N VAL A 116 -40.22 1.76 12.56
CA VAL A 116 -40.33 2.53 13.82
C VAL A 116 -41.30 3.69 13.65
N ASP A 117 -42.01 4.01 14.74
CA ASP A 117 -42.84 5.19 14.84
C ASP A 117 -41.99 6.47 14.91
N ASN A 118 -42.58 7.62 14.59
CA ASN A 118 -41.91 8.90 14.71
C ASN A 118 -41.61 9.23 16.18
N TRP A 119 -40.38 9.66 16.43
CA TRP A 119 -39.81 9.91 17.74
C TRP A 119 -39.95 8.70 18.69
N ASN A 120 -40.80 8.85 19.72
CA ASN A 120 -41.10 7.89 20.77
C ASN A 120 -42.58 7.47 20.73
N GLY A 121 -43.19 7.50 19.54
CA GLY A 121 -44.61 7.25 19.34
C GLY A 121 -45.07 5.87 19.84
N PRO A 122 -46.38 5.71 20.11
CA PRO A 122 -46.93 4.52 20.73
C PRO A 122 -46.88 3.27 19.83
N ASN A 123 -46.62 3.40 18.53
CA ASN A 123 -46.51 2.24 17.65
C ASN A 123 -45.20 1.47 17.86
N GLY A 124 -44.13 2.15 18.30
CA GLY A 124 -42.80 1.57 18.57
C GLY A 124 -42.19 0.82 17.38
N LEU A 125 -41.34 -0.16 17.67
CA LEU A 125 -40.73 -1.03 16.68
C LEU A 125 -41.66 -2.19 16.31
N ARG A 126 -41.92 -2.33 15.01
CA ARG A 126 -42.73 -3.40 14.43
C ARG A 126 -42.01 -4.10 13.30
N TYR A 127 -42.50 -5.28 12.94
CA TYR A 127 -42.10 -5.96 11.71
C TYR A 127 -43.30 -6.41 10.87
N SER A 128 -43.03 -6.57 9.59
CA SER A 128 -43.90 -7.17 8.58
C SER A 128 -43.08 -8.19 7.79
N VAL A 129 -43.75 -9.12 7.10
CA VAL A 129 -43.10 -10.12 6.24
C VAL A 129 -43.49 -9.84 4.80
N VAL A 130 -42.49 -9.64 3.95
CA VAL A 130 -42.63 -9.51 2.50
C VAL A 130 -42.19 -10.84 1.88
N ASP A 131 -43.05 -11.49 1.11
CA ASP A 131 -42.74 -12.74 0.41
C ASP A 131 -42.65 -12.48 -1.09
N MET A 132 -41.44 -12.55 -1.64
CA MET A 132 -41.18 -12.28 -3.05
C MET A 132 -41.61 -13.42 -3.99
N THR A 133 -42.05 -14.57 -3.47
CA THR A 133 -42.61 -15.65 -4.30
C THR A 133 -44.04 -15.37 -4.77
N LEU A 134 -44.69 -14.37 -4.19
CA LEU A 134 -46.08 -14.02 -4.45
C LEU A 134 -46.23 -12.96 -5.56
N ASN A 135 -47.47 -12.70 -5.96
CA ASN A 135 -47.84 -11.69 -6.96
C ASN A 135 -47.04 -11.79 -8.28
N GLY A 136 -46.75 -13.01 -8.73
CA GLY A 136 -45.98 -13.25 -9.96
C GLY A 136 -44.51 -12.81 -9.88
N GLY A 137 -43.93 -12.77 -8.67
CA GLY A 137 -42.55 -12.32 -8.43
C GLY A 137 -42.42 -10.84 -8.02
N LEU A 138 -43.54 -10.10 -7.99
CA LEU A 138 -43.57 -8.71 -7.52
C LEU A 138 -43.79 -8.57 -6.01
N GLY A 139 -43.98 -9.69 -5.30
CA GLY A 139 -44.10 -9.73 -3.85
C GLY A 139 -45.47 -9.32 -3.29
N ASP A 140 -45.69 -9.72 -2.04
CA ASP A 140 -46.88 -9.41 -1.22
C ASP A 140 -46.48 -9.34 0.26
N VAL A 141 -47.16 -8.49 1.04
CA VAL A 141 -46.98 -8.43 2.50
C VAL A 141 -47.92 -9.43 3.16
N THR A 142 -47.38 -10.58 3.57
CA THR A 142 -48.16 -11.71 4.12
C THR A 142 -48.52 -11.53 5.60
N LEU A 143 -47.71 -10.77 6.33
CA LEU A 143 -47.89 -10.44 7.74
C LEU A 143 -47.49 -8.98 7.95
N LYS A 144 -48.29 -8.19 8.68
CA LYS A 144 -47.97 -6.78 8.91
C LYS A 144 -48.08 -6.33 10.36
N ASN A 145 -47.30 -5.32 10.71
CA ASN A 145 -47.40 -4.53 11.94
C ASN A 145 -47.29 -5.34 13.25
N GLN A 146 -46.53 -6.42 13.26
CA GLN A 146 -46.30 -7.20 14.48
C GLN A 146 -45.39 -6.42 15.43
N LEU A 147 -45.86 -6.19 16.65
CA LEU A 147 -45.13 -5.42 17.66
C LEU A 147 -43.96 -6.23 18.23
N LEU A 148 -42.77 -5.63 18.27
CA LEU A 148 -41.62 -6.15 19.01
C LEU A 148 -41.50 -5.45 20.36
N HIS A 149 -41.47 -4.12 20.37
CA HIS A 149 -41.46 -3.33 21.61
C HIS A 149 -41.94 -1.90 21.37
N ALA A 150 -42.44 -1.26 22.43
CA ALA A 150 -42.79 0.15 22.47
C ALA A 150 -42.70 0.68 23.92
N PRO A 151 -42.35 1.97 24.12
CA PRO A 151 -41.87 2.91 23.11
C PRO A 151 -40.43 2.59 22.69
N SER A 152 -40.12 2.82 21.41
CA SER A 152 -38.77 2.72 20.86
C SER A 152 -38.25 4.12 20.54
N THR A 153 -36.95 4.23 20.29
CA THR A 153 -36.39 5.35 19.52
C THR A 153 -36.49 5.07 18.02
N GLU A 154 -36.04 6.01 17.20
CA GLU A 154 -36.01 5.88 15.74
C GLU A 154 -34.77 5.15 15.22
N ARG A 155 -33.97 4.55 16.10
CA ARG A 155 -32.71 3.88 15.78
C ARG A 155 -32.95 2.44 15.39
N LEU A 156 -32.58 2.10 14.15
CA LEU A 156 -32.66 0.75 13.60
C LEU A 156 -31.41 0.45 12.79
N GLU A 157 -30.74 -0.65 13.12
CA GLU A 157 -29.63 -1.18 12.34
C GLU A 157 -29.69 -2.70 12.22
N ALA A 158 -29.11 -3.27 11.17
CA ALA A 158 -28.91 -4.71 11.04
C ALA A 158 -27.42 -5.04 10.87
N VAL A 159 -26.95 -6.09 11.55
CA VAL A 159 -25.57 -6.57 11.47
C VAL A 159 -25.55 -8.03 11.07
N HIS A 160 -24.78 -8.38 10.05
CA HIS A 160 -24.60 -9.76 9.62
C HIS A 160 -23.73 -10.54 10.62
N ASN A 161 -24.11 -11.77 10.92
CA ASN A 161 -23.28 -12.71 11.68
C ASN A 161 -22.57 -13.65 10.69
N PRO A 162 -21.27 -13.43 10.40
CA PRO A 162 -20.54 -14.24 9.42
C PRO A 162 -20.35 -15.69 9.88
N THR A 163 -20.54 -15.98 11.17
CA THR A 163 -20.34 -17.33 11.74
C THR A 163 -21.41 -18.31 11.25
N ASP A 164 -22.66 -17.87 11.12
CA ASP A 164 -23.79 -18.73 10.81
C ASP A 164 -24.75 -18.17 9.73
N GLY A 165 -24.44 -17.00 9.17
CA GLY A 165 -25.25 -16.35 8.14
C GLY A 165 -26.56 -15.73 8.66
N SER A 166 -26.73 -15.63 9.98
CA SER A 166 -27.87 -14.94 10.59
C SER A 166 -27.65 -13.42 10.63
N TRP A 167 -28.69 -12.68 10.97
CA TRP A 167 -28.65 -11.23 11.16
C TRP A 167 -29.04 -10.87 12.58
N TRP A 168 -28.51 -9.76 13.07
CA TRP A 168 -28.99 -9.09 14.28
C TRP A 168 -29.68 -7.80 13.90
N LEU A 169 -30.98 -7.68 14.18
CA LEU A 169 -31.66 -6.38 14.21
C LEU A 169 -31.39 -5.71 15.55
N ILE A 170 -30.86 -4.50 15.51
CA ILE A 170 -30.49 -3.70 16.68
C ILE A 170 -31.38 -2.47 16.74
N SER A 171 -31.96 -2.24 17.92
CA SER A 171 -32.77 -1.07 18.23
C SER A 171 -32.49 -0.55 19.62
N HIS A 172 -32.95 0.65 19.94
CA HIS A 172 -32.82 1.23 21.27
C HIS A 172 -34.17 1.67 21.85
N ASP A 173 -34.41 1.31 23.11
CA ASP A 173 -35.63 1.65 23.85
C ASP A 173 -35.71 3.15 24.16
N TRP A 174 -36.92 3.69 24.28
CA TRP A 174 -37.11 5.05 24.80
C TRP A 174 -37.20 5.07 26.33
N GLY A 175 -36.59 6.09 26.96
CA GLY A 175 -36.68 6.36 28.39
C GLY A 175 -35.67 5.60 29.26
N ASN A 176 -34.75 4.84 28.67
CA ASN A 176 -33.70 4.09 29.36
C ASN A 176 -32.44 3.98 28.45
N ALA A 177 -31.44 3.20 28.84
CA ALA A 177 -30.19 2.98 28.08
C ALA A 177 -30.11 1.55 27.49
N GLN A 178 -31.23 0.97 27.10
CA GLN A 178 -31.33 -0.43 26.69
C GLN A 178 -31.32 -0.58 25.15
N PHE A 179 -30.28 -1.26 24.67
CA PHE A 179 -30.26 -1.85 23.35
C PHE A 179 -30.96 -3.21 23.35
N ARG A 180 -31.63 -3.51 22.23
CA ARG A 180 -32.22 -4.82 21.94
C ARG A 180 -31.64 -5.36 20.64
N ALA A 181 -31.11 -6.58 20.67
CA ALA A 181 -30.64 -7.29 19.48
C ALA A 181 -31.51 -8.53 19.25
N TYR A 182 -32.22 -8.59 18.12
CA TYR A 182 -33.06 -9.72 17.71
C TYR A 182 -32.36 -10.53 16.62
N ASN A 183 -32.18 -11.83 16.83
CA ASN A 183 -31.57 -12.69 15.83
C ASN A 183 -32.59 -13.06 14.74
N ILE A 184 -32.17 -13.01 13.49
CA ILE A 184 -32.93 -13.43 12.31
C ILE A 184 -32.12 -14.53 11.62
N SER A 185 -32.59 -15.77 11.73
CA SER A 185 -31.94 -16.94 11.13
C SER A 185 -32.77 -17.51 9.99
N ASN A 186 -32.30 -18.60 9.38
CA ASN A 186 -33.10 -19.36 8.41
C ASN A 186 -34.44 -19.87 9.00
N THR A 187 -34.53 -20.05 10.31
CA THR A 187 -35.77 -20.44 11.00
C THR A 187 -36.73 -19.27 11.21
N GLY A 188 -36.27 -18.04 11.05
CA GLY A 188 -37.04 -16.81 11.18
C GLY A 188 -36.50 -15.85 12.26
N LEU A 189 -37.29 -14.83 12.57
CA LEU A 189 -37.01 -13.83 13.60
C LEU A 189 -37.25 -14.40 15.01
N ASN A 190 -36.22 -14.38 15.86
CA ASN A 190 -36.37 -14.62 17.29
C ASN A 190 -36.86 -13.34 17.98
N THR A 191 -38.12 -13.32 18.40
CA THR A 191 -38.73 -12.15 19.05
C THR A 191 -38.31 -11.95 20.50
N THR A 192 -37.46 -12.82 21.06
CA THR A 192 -36.83 -12.63 22.36
C THR A 192 -35.43 -12.03 22.14
N PRO A 193 -35.22 -10.74 22.43
CA PRO A 193 -33.95 -10.09 22.14
C PRO A 193 -32.88 -10.41 23.19
N VAL A 194 -31.62 -10.26 22.79
CA VAL A 194 -30.51 -10.04 23.71
C VAL A 194 -30.56 -8.58 24.16
N LEU A 195 -30.44 -8.35 25.46
CA LEU A 195 -30.56 -7.03 26.07
C LEU A 195 -29.20 -6.54 26.58
N SER A 196 -28.86 -5.31 26.22
CA SER A 196 -27.65 -4.63 26.70
C SER A 196 -28.01 -3.26 27.26
N THR A 197 -27.96 -3.11 28.59
CA THR A 197 -28.20 -1.81 29.26
C THR A 197 -26.88 -1.09 29.46
N ILE A 198 -26.54 -0.18 28.56
CA ILE A 198 -25.22 0.47 28.49
C ILE A 198 -25.33 1.81 27.73
N GLY A 199 -24.44 2.76 28.02
CA GLY A 199 -24.43 4.06 27.36
C GLY A 199 -25.44 5.05 27.95
N SER A 200 -25.82 6.03 27.15
CA SER A 200 -26.72 7.10 27.56
C SER A 200 -28.17 6.68 27.62
N VAL A 201 -28.93 7.31 28.51
CA VAL A 201 -30.39 7.16 28.56
C VAL A 201 -31.01 8.06 27.50
N HIS A 202 -31.71 7.49 26.52
CA HIS A 202 -32.40 8.27 25.49
C HIS A 202 -33.76 8.71 26.04
N SER A 203 -33.88 9.95 26.49
CA SER A 203 -35.08 10.44 27.19
C SER A 203 -35.18 11.96 27.11
N GLY A 204 -36.17 12.56 27.76
CA GLY A 204 -36.32 14.02 27.78
C GLY A 204 -37.31 14.50 26.74
N PHE A 205 -36.97 15.55 25.98
CA PHE A 205 -37.77 15.96 24.84
C PHE A 205 -37.67 14.91 23.74
N ASN A 206 -38.70 14.81 22.90
CA ASN A 206 -38.82 13.76 21.90
C ASN A 206 -37.60 13.67 20.95
N TYR A 207 -36.78 14.72 20.84
CA TYR A 207 -35.65 14.76 19.91
C TYR A 207 -34.52 13.77 20.21
N ASP A 208 -34.33 13.32 21.45
CA ASP A 208 -33.36 12.26 21.77
C ASP A 208 -33.73 10.88 21.17
N ALA A 209 -34.96 10.74 20.68
CA ALA A 209 -35.34 9.57 19.90
C ALA A 209 -34.72 9.56 18.50
N ALA A 210 -34.34 10.73 17.97
CA ALA A 210 -33.71 10.88 16.66
C ALA A 210 -32.18 10.72 16.72
N GLY A 211 -31.62 10.54 15.52
CA GLY A 211 -30.20 10.28 15.28
C GLY A 211 -30.02 8.93 14.60
N GLN A 212 -28.94 8.82 13.85
CA GLN A 212 -28.58 7.61 13.14
C GLN A 212 -27.90 6.61 14.08
N LEU A 213 -28.30 5.34 14.01
CA LEU A 213 -27.52 4.20 14.51
C LEU A 213 -26.86 3.53 13.30
N THR A 214 -25.58 3.21 13.36
CA THR A 214 -24.87 2.50 12.29
C THR A 214 -23.89 1.49 12.84
N ALA A 215 -23.69 0.40 12.11
CA ALA A 215 -22.64 -0.56 12.37
C ALA A 215 -21.40 -0.28 11.50
N SER A 216 -20.24 -0.69 11.99
CA SER A 216 -19.03 -0.77 11.18
C SER A 216 -19.12 -1.94 10.19
N PRO A 217 -18.55 -1.85 8.97
CA PRO A 217 -18.61 -2.92 7.98
C PRO A 217 -18.14 -4.29 8.49
N ASN A 218 -17.09 -4.30 9.33
CA ASN A 218 -16.60 -5.54 9.95
C ASN A 218 -17.51 -6.11 11.06
N GLY A 219 -18.65 -5.46 11.36
CA GLY A 219 -19.63 -5.89 12.35
C GLY A 219 -19.18 -5.80 13.80
N THR A 220 -18.05 -5.14 14.13
CA THR A 220 -17.52 -5.13 15.51
C THR A 220 -17.88 -3.89 16.32
N MET A 221 -18.40 -2.84 15.68
CA MET A 221 -18.72 -1.59 16.35
C MET A 221 -20.09 -1.06 15.94
N LEU A 222 -20.69 -0.29 16.84
CA LEU A 222 -21.87 0.54 16.57
C LEU A 222 -21.53 1.99 16.87
N CYS A 223 -22.10 2.92 16.11
CA CYS A 223 -22.13 4.34 16.44
C CYS A 223 -23.58 4.82 16.46
N CYS A 224 -23.97 5.61 17.46
CA CYS A 224 -25.24 6.31 17.45
C CYS A 224 -25.11 7.80 17.77
N GLY A 225 -25.81 8.65 17.03
CA GLY A 225 -26.01 10.07 17.37
C GLY A 225 -27.14 10.24 18.38
N ILE A 226 -26.97 11.13 19.35
CA ILE A 226 -27.98 11.48 20.38
C ILE A 226 -28.18 12.99 20.36
N TYR A 227 -29.33 13.42 19.86
CA TYR A 227 -29.56 14.80 19.44
C TYR A 227 -29.49 15.84 20.57
N ASP A 228 -30.33 15.75 21.60
CA ASP A 228 -30.40 16.78 22.67
C ASP A 228 -29.28 16.61 23.71
N GLN A 229 -28.53 15.50 23.63
CA GLN A 229 -27.33 15.26 24.45
C GLN A 229 -26.03 15.70 23.76
N ASP A 230 -26.12 16.22 22.54
CA ASP A 230 -25.02 16.83 21.79
C ASP A 230 -23.77 15.91 21.67
N LEU A 231 -24.00 14.62 21.46
CA LEU A 231 -22.92 13.63 21.39
C LEU A 231 -23.23 12.44 20.47
N PHE A 232 -22.16 11.83 19.97
CA PHE A 232 -22.18 10.47 19.42
C PHE A 232 -21.64 9.49 20.45
N GLN A 233 -22.14 8.26 20.46
CA GLN A 233 -21.59 7.16 21.25
C GLN A 233 -21.14 6.03 20.34
N VAL A 234 -19.95 5.49 20.60
CA VAL A 234 -19.41 4.31 19.92
C VAL A 234 -19.38 3.14 20.90
N PHE A 235 -19.79 1.96 20.44
CA PHE A 235 -19.88 0.74 21.22
C PHE A 235 -19.13 -0.39 20.52
N ASP A 236 -18.74 -1.40 21.29
CA ASP A 236 -18.36 -2.70 20.73
C ASP A 236 -19.61 -3.57 20.55
N PHE A 237 -19.65 -4.34 19.46
CA PHE A 237 -20.70 -5.30 19.16
C PHE A 237 -20.10 -6.68 18.91
N ASP A 238 -20.66 -7.68 19.58
CA ASP A 238 -20.31 -9.08 19.35
C ASP A 238 -21.38 -9.73 18.46
N ALA A 239 -21.08 -9.89 17.17
CA ALA A 239 -21.99 -10.51 16.22
C ALA A 239 -22.27 -11.99 16.51
N THR A 240 -21.48 -12.67 17.35
CA THR A 240 -21.75 -14.05 17.77
C THR A 240 -22.85 -14.11 18.81
N THR A 241 -22.93 -13.11 19.69
CA THR A 241 -23.82 -13.12 20.86
C THR A 241 -24.94 -12.08 20.81
N GLY A 242 -24.83 -11.07 19.94
CA GLY A 242 -25.73 -9.92 19.87
C GLY A 242 -25.52 -8.91 21.01
N ILE A 243 -24.44 -9.01 21.78
CA ILE A 243 -24.18 -8.14 22.93
C ILE A 243 -23.57 -6.81 22.47
N VAL A 244 -24.15 -5.70 22.93
CA VAL A 244 -23.58 -4.35 22.85
C VAL A 244 -22.81 -4.07 24.16
N SER A 245 -21.60 -3.54 24.06
CA SER A 245 -20.75 -3.26 25.23
C SER A 245 -19.82 -2.06 25.02
N ASN A 246 -19.06 -1.70 26.06
CA ASN A 246 -17.98 -0.71 26.00
C ASN A 246 -18.40 0.64 25.35
N ALA A 247 -19.38 1.31 25.96
CA ALA A 247 -19.82 2.64 25.51
C ALA A 247 -18.71 3.67 25.66
N ARG A 248 -18.46 4.42 24.58
CA ARG A 248 -17.43 5.45 24.50
C ARG A 248 -18.01 6.72 23.88
N ASP A 249 -17.91 7.84 24.59
CA ASP A 249 -18.55 9.10 24.20
C ASP A 249 -17.68 9.92 23.23
N LEU A 250 -18.29 10.51 22.21
CA LEU A 250 -17.74 11.59 21.37
C LEU A 250 -18.60 12.86 21.61
N PRO A 251 -18.29 13.65 22.65
CA PRO A 251 -19.07 14.83 23.01
C PRO A 251 -18.75 16.04 22.12
N GLY A 252 -19.60 17.06 22.18
CA GLY A 252 -19.35 18.36 21.53
C GLY A 252 -19.95 18.49 20.13
N TYR A 253 -20.83 17.57 19.75
CA TYR A 253 -21.55 17.58 18.49
C TYR A 253 -22.97 18.05 18.75
N ASN A 254 -23.17 19.36 18.85
CA ASN A 254 -24.50 19.92 19.06
C ASN A 254 -25.47 19.37 18.03
N ASN A 255 -26.62 18.86 18.48
CA ASN A 255 -27.62 18.26 17.59
C ASN A 255 -27.06 17.10 16.76
N ALA A 256 -26.26 16.23 17.39
CA ALA A 256 -25.65 15.03 16.76
C ALA A 256 -26.70 14.22 15.98
N TRP A 257 -26.41 13.90 14.72
CA TRP A 257 -27.43 13.37 13.82
C TRP A 257 -26.96 12.20 12.97
N GLY A 258 -26.21 12.43 11.88
CA GLY A 258 -25.78 11.38 10.96
C GLY A 258 -24.41 10.81 11.31
N CYS A 259 -24.23 9.50 11.08
CA CYS A 259 -22.94 8.84 11.23
C CYS A 259 -22.73 7.70 10.22
N ALA A 260 -21.51 7.51 9.75
CA ALA A 260 -21.11 6.36 8.94
C ALA A 260 -19.64 5.99 9.17
N PHE A 261 -19.33 4.70 9.18
CA PHE A 261 -17.95 4.21 9.22
C PHE A 261 -17.33 4.19 7.82
N SER A 262 -16.00 4.28 7.75
CA SER A 262 -15.25 3.95 6.53
C SER A 262 -15.32 2.44 6.21
N PRO A 263 -15.07 2.02 4.96
CA PRO A 263 -15.04 0.60 4.57
C PRO A 263 -14.17 -0.27 5.49
N ASN A 264 -12.99 0.22 5.88
CA ASN A 264 -12.09 -0.54 6.75
C ASN A 264 -12.43 -0.44 8.25
N SER A 265 -13.54 0.18 8.62
CA SER A 265 -13.99 0.39 10.02
C SER A 265 -13.06 1.24 10.89
N GLU A 266 -12.06 1.92 10.32
CA GLU A 266 -11.06 2.68 11.09
C GLU A 266 -11.35 4.18 11.22
N ARG A 267 -12.27 4.71 10.40
CA ARG A 267 -12.70 6.11 10.44
C ARG A 267 -14.19 6.19 10.69
N LEU A 268 -14.60 7.28 11.33
CA LEU A 268 -16.00 7.61 11.56
C LEU A 268 -16.30 9.00 11.01
N TYR A 269 -17.35 9.11 10.20
CA TYR A 269 -17.82 10.37 9.64
C TYR A 269 -19.11 10.80 10.30
N LEU A 270 -19.21 12.09 10.62
CA LEU A 270 -20.25 12.64 11.50
C LEU A 270 -20.85 13.92 10.92
N THR A 271 -22.16 14.09 11.08
CA THR A 271 -22.90 15.31 10.74
C THR A 271 -23.83 15.73 11.87
N LYS A 272 -24.11 17.03 11.94
CA LYS A 272 -25.02 17.63 12.92
C LYS A 272 -26.29 18.11 12.22
N TRP A 273 -27.42 18.01 12.89
CA TRP A 273 -28.67 18.60 12.42
C TRP A 273 -28.52 20.13 12.42
N PHE A 274 -29.03 20.79 11.37
CA PHE A 274 -28.96 22.24 11.15
C PHE A 274 -27.56 22.79 10.91
N ASP A 275 -26.64 21.92 10.51
CA ASP A 275 -25.27 22.27 10.14
C ASP A 275 -24.96 21.74 8.73
N ASN A 276 -23.88 22.25 8.12
CA ASN A 276 -23.35 21.76 6.86
C ASN A 276 -21.99 21.08 7.00
N GLU A 277 -21.39 21.08 8.18
CA GLU A 277 -20.09 20.47 8.42
C GLU A 277 -20.15 18.94 8.35
N VAL A 278 -19.17 18.36 7.67
CA VAL A 278 -18.88 16.92 7.67
C VAL A 278 -17.55 16.70 8.36
N HIS A 279 -17.58 15.99 9.48
CA HIS A 279 -16.43 15.72 10.32
C HIS A 279 -15.93 14.29 10.13
N GLN A 280 -14.64 14.07 10.38
CA GLN A 280 -14.00 12.76 10.43
C GLN A 280 -13.28 12.59 11.76
N VAL A 281 -13.40 11.40 12.35
CA VAL A 281 -12.68 10.95 13.54
C VAL A 281 -11.85 9.70 13.19
N ASP A 282 -10.61 9.64 13.66
CA ASP A 282 -9.71 8.50 13.51
C ASP A 282 -9.82 7.57 14.73
N LEU A 283 -10.44 6.40 14.54
CA LEU A 283 -10.63 5.39 15.59
C LEU A 283 -9.34 4.64 15.93
N THR A 284 -8.30 4.76 15.10
CA THR A 284 -7.00 4.10 15.29
C THR A 284 -5.97 4.96 16.02
N ALA A 285 -6.34 6.20 16.40
CA ALA A 285 -5.44 7.18 16.99
C ALA A 285 -4.93 6.81 18.41
N GLY A 286 -5.32 5.67 18.96
CA GLY A 286 -4.81 5.11 20.21
C GLY A 286 -5.82 5.19 21.34
N THR A 287 -5.52 5.93 22.41
CA THR A 287 -6.45 6.07 23.54
C THR A 287 -7.68 6.85 23.13
N TRP A 288 -8.82 6.60 23.79
CA TRP A 288 -10.07 7.27 23.45
C TRP A 288 -10.00 8.80 23.49
N SER A 289 -9.19 9.37 24.40
CA SER A 289 -8.93 10.81 24.46
C SER A 289 -8.22 11.35 23.21
N ILE A 290 -7.37 10.55 22.56
CA ILE A 290 -6.69 10.93 21.31
C ILE A 290 -7.66 10.76 20.14
N VAL A 291 -8.48 9.70 20.15
CA VAL A 291 -9.58 9.52 19.18
C VAL A 291 -10.51 10.74 19.19
N GLN A 292 -10.99 11.16 20.37
CA GLN A 292 -11.81 12.38 20.51
C GLN A 292 -11.12 13.64 19.96
N ALA A 293 -9.81 13.78 20.21
CA ALA A 293 -9.02 14.92 19.74
C ALA A 293 -8.65 14.85 18.24
N SER A 294 -8.91 13.72 17.57
CA SER A 294 -8.63 13.54 16.14
C SER A 294 -9.71 14.12 15.22
N ASP A 295 -10.81 14.63 15.79
CA ASP A 295 -11.88 15.28 15.05
C ASP A 295 -11.33 16.34 14.08
N MET A 296 -11.79 16.25 12.83
CA MET A 296 -11.38 17.13 11.76
C MET A 296 -12.55 17.39 10.81
N LEU A 297 -12.79 18.67 10.51
CA LEU A 297 -13.66 19.08 9.40
C LEU A 297 -13.04 18.63 8.06
N VAL A 298 -13.74 17.80 7.31
CA VAL A 298 -13.29 17.31 5.99
C VAL A 298 -14.01 17.98 4.82
N GLY A 299 -15.13 18.63 5.07
CA GLY A 299 -15.85 19.40 4.05
C GLY A 299 -17.17 19.99 4.54
N ASN A 300 -17.82 20.77 3.68
CA ASN A 300 -19.11 21.38 3.95
C ASN A 300 -20.09 21.09 2.80
N THR A 301 -21.33 20.74 3.14
CA THR A 301 -22.41 20.65 2.16
C THR A 301 -22.94 22.04 1.77
N SER A 302 -23.44 22.16 0.55
CA SER A 302 -24.21 23.32 0.09
C SER A 302 -25.71 23.03 0.08
N GLY A 303 -26.51 24.09 0.02
CA GLY A 303 -27.97 24.02 0.17
C GLY A 303 -28.40 24.53 1.54
N ASN A 304 -29.57 25.15 1.61
CA ASN A 304 -30.18 25.57 2.86
C ASN A 304 -31.69 25.64 2.65
N VAL A 305 -32.37 24.55 3.00
CA VAL A 305 -33.83 24.49 2.99
C VAL A 305 -34.28 24.31 4.43
N GLY A 306 -34.85 25.38 5.01
CA GLY A 306 -35.31 25.36 6.40
C GLY A 306 -34.21 25.24 7.46
N GLY A 307 -32.95 25.51 7.12
CA GLY A 307 -31.79 25.33 8.00
C GLY A 307 -31.12 23.96 7.89
N TYR A 308 -31.71 23.01 7.16
CA TYR A 308 -31.15 21.67 6.96
C TYR A 308 -30.14 21.70 5.81
N GLN A 309 -28.95 21.14 6.03
CA GLN A 309 -27.89 21.14 5.01
C GLN A 309 -27.24 19.75 4.88
N ALA A 310 -26.56 19.25 5.90
CA ALA A 310 -26.02 17.89 5.94
C ALA A 310 -26.96 16.95 6.70
N GLY A 311 -27.35 15.84 6.07
CA GLY A 311 -28.19 14.80 6.66
C GLY A 311 -27.40 13.57 7.07
N TYR A 312 -28.05 12.42 7.03
CA TYR A 312 -27.46 11.11 7.32
C TYR A 312 -26.40 10.73 6.30
N LEU A 313 -25.52 9.83 6.74
CA LEU A 313 -24.45 9.28 5.92
C LEU A 313 -24.72 7.81 5.66
N GLN A 314 -24.34 7.33 4.48
CA GLN A 314 -24.50 5.92 4.13
C GLN A 314 -23.28 5.45 3.34
N LEU A 315 -22.69 4.33 3.76
CA LEU A 315 -21.70 3.64 2.96
C LEU A 315 -22.38 3.06 1.72
N GLY A 316 -21.85 3.40 0.55
CA GLY A 316 -22.27 2.90 -0.75
C GLY A 316 -21.55 1.61 -1.12
N PRO A 317 -22.16 0.80 -2.02
CA PRO A 317 -21.60 -0.48 -2.46
C PRO A 317 -20.31 -0.30 -3.29
N ASP A 318 -20.01 0.93 -3.70
CA ASP A 318 -18.77 1.33 -4.36
C ASP A 318 -17.65 1.73 -3.38
N GLY A 319 -17.84 1.50 -2.08
CA GLY A 319 -16.87 1.80 -1.03
C GLY A 319 -16.76 3.28 -0.65
N LYS A 320 -17.68 4.14 -1.14
CA LYS A 320 -17.73 5.57 -0.81
C LYS A 320 -18.75 5.85 0.27
N VAL A 321 -18.54 6.91 1.06
CA VAL A 321 -19.55 7.38 2.01
C VAL A 321 -20.33 8.53 1.37
N TYR A 322 -21.64 8.38 1.25
CA TYR A 322 -22.54 9.40 0.72
C TYR A 322 -23.18 10.18 1.86
N VAL A 323 -23.40 11.48 1.64
CA VAL A 323 -24.03 12.38 2.62
C VAL A 323 -25.31 12.94 2.01
N ALA A 324 -26.43 12.75 2.70
CA ALA A 324 -27.71 13.35 2.34
C ALA A 324 -27.63 14.87 2.37
N LYS A 325 -28.32 15.50 1.41
CA LYS A 325 -28.41 16.96 1.30
C LYS A 325 -29.88 17.37 1.23
N PHE A 326 -30.37 17.97 2.30
CA PHE A 326 -31.81 18.22 2.46
C PHE A 326 -32.36 19.19 1.40
N GLY A 327 -33.45 18.78 0.75
CA GLY A 327 -34.12 19.52 -0.30
C GLY A 327 -33.29 19.72 -1.57
N GLN A 328 -32.21 18.97 -1.78
CA GLN A 328 -31.31 19.13 -2.93
C GLN A 328 -31.49 18.03 -3.98
N SER A 329 -31.27 18.35 -5.25
CA SER A 329 -31.24 17.38 -6.37
C SER A 329 -29.88 16.70 -6.56
N THR A 330 -29.05 16.71 -5.53
CA THR A 330 -27.69 16.16 -5.51
C THR A 330 -27.36 15.65 -4.12
N ILE A 331 -26.48 14.65 -4.02
CA ILE A 331 -25.86 14.23 -2.76
C ILE A 331 -24.34 14.49 -2.78
N ALA A 332 -23.75 14.60 -1.60
CA ALA A 332 -22.30 14.68 -1.44
C ALA A 332 -21.69 13.29 -1.29
N ALA A 333 -20.38 13.17 -1.53
CA ALA A 333 -19.65 11.93 -1.39
C ALA A 333 -18.24 12.16 -0.82
N ILE A 334 -17.77 11.20 -0.04
CA ILE A 334 -16.39 11.03 0.38
C ILE A 334 -15.81 9.91 -0.47
N ASN A 335 -14.89 10.25 -1.38
CA ASN A 335 -14.44 9.30 -2.41
C ASN A 335 -13.42 8.27 -1.91
N SER A 336 -12.66 8.59 -0.86
CA SER A 336 -11.61 7.72 -0.30
C SER A 336 -11.77 7.62 1.23
N PRO A 337 -12.83 6.98 1.75
CA PRO A 337 -13.19 7.14 3.16
C PRO A 337 -12.17 6.58 4.18
N ASN A 338 -11.23 5.72 3.74
CA ASN A 338 -10.16 5.22 4.61
C ASN A 338 -9.04 6.26 4.82
N ALA A 339 -8.90 7.23 3.91
CA ALA A 339 -7.84 8.24 3.98
C ALA A 339 -8.15 9.32 5.04
N LEU A 340 -7.11 9.78 5.72
CA LEU A 340 -7.21 10.78 6.79
C LEU A 340 -7.36 12.22 6.25
N GLY A 341 -8.16 13.00 6.97
CA GLY A 341 -8.39 14.41 6.72
C GLY A 341 -8.89 14.69 5.30
N THR A 342 -8.36 15.76 4.70
CA THR A 342 -8.71 16.16 3.32
C THR A 342 -8.33 15.12 2.26
N GLY A 343 -7.47 14.14 2.60
CA GLY A 343 -7.17 13.00 1.74
C GLY A 343 -8.38 12.10 1.44
N CYS A 344 -9.44 12.18 2.25
CA CYS A 344 -10.69 11.45 2.00
C CYS A 344 -11.46 11.91 0.75
N GLY A 345 -11.11 13.08 0.20
CA GLY A 345 -11.65 13.55 -1.08
C GLY A 345 -13.15 13.85 -1.05
N PHE A 346 -13.61 14.61 -0.04
CA PHE A 346 -14.99 15.08 0.05
C PHE A 346 -15.38 15.94 -1.17
N VAL A 347 -16.56 15.67 -1.72
CA VAL A 347 -17.16 16.38 -2.85
C VAL A 347 -18.63 16.66 -2.54
N ASP A 348 -18.99 17.94 -2.47
CA ASP A 348 -20.33 18.40 -2.07
C ASP A 348 -21.45 18.06 -3.07
N ASN A 349 -21.24 18.27 -4.37
CA ASN A 349 -22.23 17.95 -5.41
C ASN A 349 -21.74 16.75 -6.23
N ALA A 350 -21.54 15.62 -5.56
CA ALA A 350 -20.89 14.44 -6.15
C ALA A 350 -21.78 13.71 -7.15
N VAL A 351 -23.05 13.52 -6.83
CA VAL A 351 -24.00 12.75 -7.66
C VAL A 351 -25.29 13.54 -7.83
N SER A 352 -25.73 13.70 -9.08
CA SER A 352 -27.05 14.27 -9.40
C SER A 352 -28.13 13.21 -9.27
N LEU A 353 -29.31 13.60 -8.78
CA LEU A 353 -30.49 12.74 -8.62
C LEU A 353 -31.51 12.91 -9.76
N GLY A 354 -31.12 13.61 -10.84
CA GLY A 354 -32.03 13.94 -11.93
C GLY A 354 -33.19 14.82 -11.43
N ALA A 355 -34.42 14.29 -11.51
CA ALA A 355 -35.63 14.98 -11.05
C ALA A 355 -35.96 14.73 -9.56
N GLY A 356 -35.28 13.76 -8.92
CA GLY A 356 -35.52 13.42 -7.52
C GLY A 356 -34.90 14.43 -6.56
N ILE A 357 -35.43 14.48 -5.35
CA ILE A 357 -34.95 15.36 -4.27
C ILE A 357 -34.50 14.50 -3.09
N CYS A 358 -33.27 14.72 -2.64
CA CYS A 358 -32.77 14.20 -1.37
C CYS A 358 -33.35 15.01 -0.22
N ASN A 359 -33.75 14.34 0.86
CA ASN A 359 -34.09 14.99 2.12
C ASN A 359 -32.98 14.71 3.15
N ALA A 360 -33.33 14.35 4.38
CA ALA A 360 -32.40 14.15 5.48
C ALA A 360 -31.77 12.75 5.49
N GLY A 361 -32.48 11.74 4.96
CA GLY A 361 -32.02 10.37 4.94
C GLY A 361 -31.63 9.84 3.57
N LEU A 362 -30.83 8.77 3.58
CA LEU A 362 -30.50 7.96 2.41
C LEU A 362 -31.18 6.59 2.51
N CYS A 363 -31.10 5.82 1.43
CA CYS A 363 -31.58 4.45 1.45
C CYS A 363 -30.65 3.60 2.31
N ARG A 364 -31.25 2.88 3.27
CA ARG A 364 -30.59 1.86 4.05
C ARG A 364 -31.01 0.48 3.59
N SER A 365 -30.08 -0.22 3.00
CA SER A 365 -30.15 -1.66 2.83
C SER A 365 -29.06 -2.21 3.73
N PRO A 366 -29.35 -3.15 4.65
CA PRO A 366 -28.27 -3.94 5.24
C PRO A 366 -27.53 -4.52 4.05
N MET A 367 -26.31 -4.05 3.84
CA MET A 367 -25.46 -4.66 2.84
C MET A 367 -25.23 -6.06 3.38
N ASP A 368 -25.64 -7.07 2.61
CA ASP A 368 -25.10 -8.41 2.75
C ASP A 368 -23.62 -8.27 2.42
N ASP A 369 -22.86 -7.76 3.38
CA ASP A 369 -21.42 -7.94 3.54
C ASP A 369 -21.21 -9.42 3.89
N GLY A 370 -21.91 -10.31 3.17
CA GLY A 370 -21.80 -11.75 3.22
C GLY A 370 -20.32 -12.08 3.16
N PRO A 371 -19.92 -13.15 3.85
CA PRO A 371 -18.58 -13.29 4.44
C PRO A 371 -17.52 -12.63 3.55
N GLU A 372 -17.00 -11.47 3.97
CA GLU A 372 -15.81 -10.92 3.35
C GLU A 372 -14.82 -12.07 3.20
N CYS A 373 -14.35 -12.32 2.00
CA CYS A 373 -13.34 -13.32 1.70
C CYS A 373 -12.02 -12.74 2.18
N THR A 374 -11.78 -12.82 3.48
CA THR A 374 -10.58 -12.26 4.09
C THR A 374 -9.40 -13.16 3.79
N PHE A 375 -8.30 -12.56 3.36
CA PHE A 375 -7.05 -13.27 3.17
C PHE A 375 -5.87 -12.51 3.76
N SER A 376 -4.77 -13.24 3.98
CA SER A 376 -3.50 -12.65 4.39
C SER A 376 -2.38 -13.17 3.50
N VAL A 377 -1.35 -12.36 3.30
CA VAL A 377 -0.17 -12.72 2.51
C VAL A 377 1.05 -12.79 3.42
N THR A 378 1.83 -13.84 3.26
CA THR A 378 3.13 -14.02 3.90
C THR A 378 4.19 -14.26 2.83
N LEU A 379 5.44 -13.92 3.14
CA LEU A 379 6.58 -14.19 2.29
C LEU A 379 7.62 -15.03 3.03
N SER A 380 8.34 -15.86 2.27
CA SER A 380 9.45 -16.66 2.76
C SER A 380 10.60 -16.56 1.75
N PRO A 381 11.78 -16.07 2.17
CA PRO A 381 12.10 -15.46 3.47
C PRO A 381 11.44 -14.09 3.72
N ALA A 382 11.45 -13.61 4.98
CA ALA A 382 10.92 -12.30 5.39
C ALA A 382 11.84 -11.15 4.95
N GLY A 383 11.84 -10.88 3.63
CA GLY A 383 12.86 -10.10 2.95
C GLY A 383 13.90 -11.00 2.29
N GLY A 384 14.64 -10.50 1.31
CA GLY A 384 15.55 -11.32 0.52
C GLY A 384 16.65 -10.56 -0.18
N CYS A 385 17.32 -11.22 -1.11
CA CYS A 385 18.50 -10.70 -1.80
C CYS A 385 18.23 -10.51 -3.29
N ALA A 386 18.87 -9.53 -3.90
CA ALA A 386 18.78 -9.34 -5.34
C ALA A 386 19.20 -10.64 -6.06
N GLY A 387 18.38 -11.09 -7.00
CA GLY A 387 18.54 -12.37 -7.71
C GLY A 387 18.05 -13.62 -6.98
N GLN A 388 17.59 -13.50 -5.72
CA GLN A 388 16.98 -14.61 -4.98
C GLN A 388 15.51 -14.81 -5.37
N LEU A 389 15.07 -16.06 -5.44
CA LEU A 389 13.65 -16.41 -5.57
C LEU A 389 12.94 -16.24 -4.23
N ILE A 390 11.89 -15.43 -4.19
CA ILE A 390 11.03 -15.22 -3.01
C ILE A 390 9.71 -15.92 -3.23
N GLU A 391 9.26 -16.69 -2.23
CA GLU A 391 7.96 -17.35 -2.23
C GLU A 391 6.93 -16.50 -1.50
N PHE A 392 5.76 -16.32 -2.10
CA PHE A 392 4.61 -15.63 -1.54
C PHE A 392 3.47 -16.62 -1.37
N THR A 393 2.92 -16.65 -0.16
CA THR A 393 1.84 -17.58 0.23
C THR A 393 0.66 -16.80 0.73
N ALA A 394 -0.50 -16.99 0.10
CA ALA A 394 -1.76 -16.48 0.59
C ALA A 394 -2.47 -17.50 1.47
N THR A 395 -2.99 -17.03 2.60
CA THR A 395 -3.82 -17.80 3.50
C THR A 395 -5.25 -17.30 3.40
N VAL A 396 -6.17 -18.19 3.03
CA VAL A 396 -7.61 -17.92 3.02
C VAL A 396 -8.12 -18.04 4.44
N LEU A 397 -8.63 -16.94 5.00
CA LEU A 397 -9.21 -16.89 6.35
C LEU A 397 -10.73 -17.10 6.29
N SER A 398 -11.37 -16.63 5.22
CA SER A 398 -12.77 -16.89 4.87
C SER A 398 -12.99 -16.87 3.35
N GLY A 399 -14.08 -17.47 2.87
CA GLY A 399 -14.41 -17.58 1.44
C GLY A 399 -13.86 -18.82 0.73
N SER A 400 -14.09 -18.90 -0.58
CA SER A 400 -13.67 -19.94 -1.53
C SER A 400 -13.17 -19.32 -2.85
N PRO A 401 -11.93 -18.78 -2.87
CA PRO A 401 -11.36 -18.12 -4.04
C PRO A 401 -11.35 -18.97 -5.30
N SER A 402 -11.58 -18.32 -6.43
CA SER A 402 -11.46 -18.95 -7.76
C SER A 402 -10.39 -18.30 -8.65
N SER A 403 -9.94 -17.10 -8.29
CA SER A 403 -9.01 -16.28 -9.06
C SER A 403 -8.08 -15.49 -8.14
N TRP A 404 -6.84 -15.34 -8.57
CA TRP A 404 -5.73 -14.75 -7.82
C TRP A 404 -4.96 -13.85 -8.78
N GLN A 405 -4.72 -12.59 -8.41
CA GLN A 405 -3.94 -11.65 -9.19
C GLN A 405 -2.85 -11.03 -8.31
N TRP A 406 -1.61 -11.40 -8.59
CA TRP A 406 -0.43 -10.89 -7.90
C TRP A 406 0.19 -9.77 -8.74
N SER A 407 0.53 -8.66 -8.12
CA SER A 407 1.23 -7.55 -8.74
C SER A 407 2.36 -7.06 -7.84
N PHE A 408 3.52 -6.83 -8.46
CA PHE A 408 4.73 -6.39 -7.78
C PHE A 408 5.08 -4.97 -8.23
N SER A 409 5.58 -4.14 -7.32
CA SER A 409 5.92 -2.74 -7.60
C SER A 409 7.06 -2.55 -8.61
N ASP A 410 7.78 -3.61 -8.96
CA ASP A 410 8.79 -3.64 -10.03
C ASP A 410 8.19 -3.88 -11.44
N GLY A 411 6.86 -4.05 -11.52
CA GLY A 411 6.12 -4.33 -12.74
C GLY A 411 5.88 -5.83 -13.01
N GLY A 412 6.36 -6.73 -12.15
CA GLY A 412 6.04 -8.16 -12.22
C GLY A 412 4.56 -8.44 -11.95
N SER A 413 4.05 -9.56 -12.46
CA SER A 413 2.70 -10.05 -12.13
C SER A 413 2.59 -11.57 -12.26
N SER A 414 1.62 -12.17 -11.56
CA SER A 414 1.29 -13.59 -11.64
C SER A 414 -0.21 -13.81 -11.43
N ASN A 415 -0.73 -14.94 -11.94
CA ASN A 415 -2.09 -15.41 -11.65
C ASN A 415 -2.08 -16.81 -11.02
N ASP A 416 -0.94 -17.21 -10.43
CA ASP A 416 -0.83 -18.53 -9.79
C ASP A 416 -1.79 -18.62 -8.60
N PRO A 417 -2.48 -19.76 -8.44
CA PRO A 417 -3.46 -19.93 -7.38
C PRO A 417 -2.76 -20.03 -6.03
N GLN A 418 -3.17 -19.15 -5.11
CA GLN A 418 -2.80 -19.12 -3.69
C GLN A 418 -1.31 -18.86 -3.37
N ASN A 419 -0.38 -19.39 -4.15
CA ASN A 419 1.05 -19.22 -3.95
C ASN A 419 1.71 -18.82 -5.27
N THR A 420 2.65 -17.88 -5.22
CA THR A 420 3.45 -17.48 -6.37
C THR A 420 4.90 -17.30 -5.94
N THR A 421 5.80 -17.24 -6.92
CA THR A 421 7.21 -16.87 -6.69
C THR A 421 7.59 -15.68 -7.55
N HIS A 422 8.56 -14.88 -7.10
CA HIS A 422 9.10 -13.77 -7.90
C HIS A 422 10.57 -13.51 -7.53
N THR A 423 11.33 -12.98 -8.47
CA THR A 423 12.75 -12.63 -8.29
C THR A 423 12.95 -11.16 -8.60
N PHE A 424 13.53 -10.43 -7.65
CA PHE A 424 13.86 -9.01 -7.79
C PHE A 424 15.31 -8.85 -8.21
N SER A 425 15.58 -8.07 -9.26
CA SER A 425 16.94 -7.92 -9.81
C SER A 425 17.80 -6.89 -9.08
N GLU A 426 17.17 -5.93 -8.41
CA GLU A 426 17.83 -4.80 -7.75
C GLU A 426 17.44 -4.73 -6.27
N GLU A 427 18.30 -4.15 -5.45
CA GLU A 427 17.96 -3.84 -4.06
C GLU A 427 16.92 -2.71 -3.97
N GLY A 428 16.14 -2.70 -2.89
CA GLY A 428 15.13 -1.69 -2.67
C GLY A 428 13.98 -2.13 -1.78
N VAL A 429 13.04 -1.20 -1.58
CA VAL A 429 11.77 -1.46 -0.90
C VAL A 429 10.72 -1.76 -1.95
N TYR A 430 10.07 -2.91 -1.83
CA TYR A 430 9.06 -3.38 -2.77
C TYR A 430 7.70 -3.54 -2.08
N ILE A 431 6.65 -3.33 -2.86
CA ILE A 431 5.26 -3.53 -2.47
C ILE A 431 4.71 -4.66 -3.34
N LEU A 432 4.12 -5.66 -2.69
CA LEU A 432 3.29 -6.67 -3.33
C LEU A 432 1.82 -6.34 -3.04
N GLN A 433 0.98 -6.41 -4.07
CA GLN A 433 -0.47 -6.37 -3.96
C GLN A 433 -1.04 -7.67 -4.53
N LEU A 434 -1.89 -8.34 -3.75
CA LEU A 434 -2.67 -9.48 -4.15
C LEU A 434 -4.15 -9.11 -4.18
N ILE A 435 -4.82 -9.38 -5.29
CA ILE A 435 -6.28 -9.28 -5.43
C ILE A 435 -6.84 -10.70 -5.60
N VAL A 436 -7.77 -11.08 -4.74
CA VAL A 436 -8.41 -12.41 -4.77
C VAL A 436 -9.87 -12.24 -5.12
N SER A 437 -10.42 -13.17 -5.92
CA SER A 437 -11.82 -13.14 -6.34
C SER A 437 -12.44 -14.54 -6.38
N GLU A 438 -13.69 -14.63 -5.92
CA GLU A 438 -14.51 -15.83 -6.07
C GLU A 438 -15.17 -15.93 -7.45
N VAL A 439 -15.82 -17.06 -7.72
CA VAL A 439 -16.54 -17.27 -8.99
C VAL A 439 -17.58 -16.17 -9.14
N GLY A 440 -17.56 -15.47 -10.27
CA GLY A 440 -18.48 -14.37 -10.55
C GLY A 440 -18.15 -13.05 -9.85
N ASN A 441 -17.02 -12.94 -9.14
CA ASN A 441 -16.69 -11.84 -8.23
C ASN A 441 -17.68 -11.72 -7.06
N ALA A 442 -18.23 -12.85 -6.58
CA ALA A 442 -19.12 -12.88 -5.42
C ALA A 442 -18.49 -12.20 -4.18
N CYS A 443 -17.17 -12.26 -4.06
CA CYS A 443 -16.35 -11.45 -3.18
C CYS A 443 -15.02 -11.10 -3.84
N VAL A 444 -14.48 -9.91 -3.54
CA VAL A 444 -13.15 -9.44 -3.92
C VAL A 444 -12.49 -8.79 -2.71
N ASP A 445 -11.27 -9.20 -2.37
CA ASP A 445 -10.46 -8.57 -1.32
C ASP A 445 -9.05 -8.25 -1.88
N THR A 446 -8.33 -7.33 -1.24
CA THR A 446 -6.99 -6.89 -1.62
C THR A 446 -6.07 -6.86 -0.40
N ALA A 447 -4.96 -7.60 -0.42
CA ALA A 447 -3.92 -7.51 0.59
C ALA A 447 -2.64 -6.94 0.01
N GLU A 448 -1.97 -6.11 0.82
CA GLU A 448 -0.68 -5.51 0.48
C GLU A 448 0.37 -5.85 1.54
N ILE A 449 1.60 -6.06 1.10
CA ILE A 449 2.76 -6.24 1.98
C ILE A 449 3.97 -5.49 1.44
N THR A 450 4.69 -4.82 2.33
CA THR A 450 5.93 -4.11 2.02
C THR A 450 7.12 -4.87 2.61
N PHE A 451 8.18 -5.06 1.82
CA PHE A 451 9.40 -5.75 2.25
C PHE A 451 10.63 -5.20 1.54
N THR A 452 11.82 -5.57 2.01
CA THR A 452 13.11 -5.08 1.52
C THR A 452 13.89 -6.19 0.83
N ILE A 453 14.48 -5.86 -0.32
CA ILE A 453 15.50 -6.66 -1.00
C ILE A 453 16.85 -5.98 -0.82
N LEU A 454 17.85 -6.74 -0.37
CA LEU A 454 19.21 -6.26 -0.12
C LEU A 454 20.14 -6.63 -1.27
N ALA A 455 21.18 -5.82 -1.52
CA ALA A 455 22.25 -6.22 -2.42
C ALA A 455 23.12 -7.35 -1.83
N PRO A 456 23.62 -8.28 -2.68
CA PRO A 456 24.69 -9.19 -2.30
C PRO A 456 25.95 -8.40 -1.90
N GLY A 457 26.81 -8.99 -1.06
CA GLY A 457 28.10 -8.38 -0.75
C GLY A 457 28.94 -8.28 -2.02
N ASN A 458 29.66 -7.18 -2.19
CA ASN A 458 30.53 -6.96 -3.35
C ASN A 458 31.98 -6.77 -2.91
N ALA A 459 32.83 -7.76 -3.12
CA ALA A 459 34.26 -7.66 -2.82
C ALA A 459 35.05 -6.91 -3.91
N GLY A 460 34.41 -6.58 -5.03
CA GLY A 460 35.03 -5.93 -6.18
C GLY A 460 35.67 -6.92 -7.15
N LEU A 461 36.53 -6.40 -8.03
CA LEU A 461 37.21 -7.20 -9.04
C LEU A 461 38.59 -7.67 -8.59
N ASP A 462 38.99 -8.85 -9.06
CA ASP A 462 40.37 -9.33 -8.95
C ASP A 462 41.36 -8.33 -9.58
N THR A 463 42.48 -8.11 -8.92
CA THR A 463 43.54 -7.21 -9.39
C THR A 463 44.90 -7.90 -9.31
N ALA A 464 45.80 -7.51 -10.20
CA ALA A 464 47.20 -7.94 -10.17
C ALA A 464 48.12 -6.72 -10.10
N ILE A 465 49.15 -6.78 -9.25
CA ILE A 465 50.16 -5.74 -9.11
C ILE A 465 51.56 -6.34 -8.99
N ALA A 466 52.53 -5.68 -9.61
CA ALA A 466 53.94 -5.96 -9.39
C ALA A 466 54.54 -4.85 -8.51
N VAL A 467 55.13 -5.24 -7.39
CA VAL A 467 55.75 -4.32 -6.42
C VAL A 467 57.20 -4.69 -6.16
N CYS A 468 57.98 -3.73 -5.69
CA CYS A 468 59.39 -3.92 -5.43
C CYS A 468 59.60 -4.37 -3.99
N LYS A 469 60.53 -5.30 -3.78
CA LYS A 469 60.91 -5.77 -2.44
C LYS A 469 61.39 -4.65 -1.49
N SER A 470 61.81 -3.51 -2.04
CA SER A 470 62.21 -2.34 -1.27
C SER A 470 61.07 -1.39 -0.88
N ASP A 471 59.83 -1.66 -1.29
CA ASP A 471 58.69 -0.76 -1.03
C ASP A 471 58.26 -0.83 0.46
N VAL A 472 57.94 0.34 1.02
CA VAL A 472 57.91 0.50 2.49
C VAL A 472 56.58 0.04 3.11
N LEU A 473 55.47 0.14 2.36
CA LEU A 473 54.14 -0.38 2.73
C LEU A 473 53.16 -0.18 1.56
N LEU A 474 52.39 -1.21 1.19
CA LEU A 474 51.30 -1.10 0.22
C LEU A 474 49.94 -1.12 0.94
N SER A 475 49.10 -0.10 0.74
CA SER A 475 47.70 -0.12 1.18
C SER A 475 46.91 -1.03 0.25
N LEU A 476 46.32 -2.09 0.79
CA LEU A 476 45.51 -3.02 0.01
C LEU A 476 44.15 -2.42 -0.36
N ASN A 477 43.63 -1.51 0.47
CA ASN A 477 42.37 -0.80 0.20
C ASN A 477 42.45 0.10 -1.03
N ASP A 478 43.64 0.62 -1.36
CA ASP A 478 43.85 1.46 -2.54
C ASP A 478 43.77 0.66 -3.85
N LEU A 479 43.79 -0.67 -3.76
CA LEU A 479 43.71 -1.61 -4.88
C LEU A 479 42.30 -2.16 -5.12
N LEU A 480 41.36 -1.86 -4.22
CA LEU A 480 39.97 -2.28 -4.38
C LEU A 480 39.32 -1.51 -5.54
N SER A 481 38.42 -2.19 -6.25
CA SER A 481 37.63 -1.52 -7.27
C SER A 481 36.70 -0.47 -6.62
N PRO A 482 36.35 0.62 -7.32
CA PRO A 482 35.56 1.72 -6.73
C PRO A 482 34.16 1.31 -6.24
N ASP A 483 33.65 0.18 -6.72
CA ASP A 483 32.36 -0.42 -6.42
C ASP A 483 32.42 -1.49 -5.31
N ALA A 484 33.61 -1.83 -4.80
CA ALA A 484 33.77 -2.77 -3.71
C ALA A 484 33.22 -2.20 -2.39
N ASP A 485 32.53 -3.04 -1.62
CA ASP A 485 32.05 -2.70 -0.28
C ASP A 485 33.24 -2.46 0.66
N PRO A 486 33.26 -1.36 1.44
CA PRO A 486 34.46 -0.98 2.21
C PRO A 486 34.66 -1.76 3.52
N ASN A 487 33.71 -2.62 3.90
CA ASN A 487 33.64 -3.29 5.21
C ASN A 487 34.17 -4.75 5.21
N GLY A 488 34.89 -5.15 4.17
CA GLY A 488 35.55 -6.46 4.10
C GLY A 488 36.78 -6.62 4.96
N SER A 489 37.27 -7.85 5.04
CA SER A 489 38.48 -8.25 5.77
C SER A 489 39.52 -8.89 4.85
N TRP A 490 40.79 -8.67 5.15
CA TRP A 490 41.91 -9.17 4.34
C TRP A 490 42.49 -10.48 4.90
N TYR A 491 42.86 -11.40 4.00
CA TYR A 491 43.43 -12.70 4.35
C TYR A 491 44.63 -13.06 3.47
N LEU A 492 45.70 -13.55 4.10
CA LEU A 492 46.83 -14.18 3.44
C LEU A 492 46.51 -15.63 3.02
N PRO A 493 47.33 -16.26 2.15
CA PRO A 493 47.18 -17.66 1.79
C PRO A 493 47.00 -18.57 3.02
N GLY A 494 46.01 -19.47 2.95
CA GLY A 494 45.61 -20.30 4.09
C GLY A 494 44.63 -19.64 5.06
N TRP A 495 43.95 -18.56 4.65
CA TRP A 495 42.91 -17.86 5.42
C TRP A 495 43.42 -17.26 6.74
N THR A 496 44.67 -16.80 6.75
CA THR A 496 45.24 -16.11 7.92
C THR A 496 44.84 -14.63 7.86
N PRO A 497 44.09 -14.09 8.84
CA PRO A 497 43.69 -12.68 8.84
C PRO A 497 44.92 -11.75 8.83
N THR A 498 44.83 -10.66 8.08
CA THR A 498 45.86 -9.63 8.02
C THR A 498 45.22 -8.24 8.06
N GLU A 499 46.00 -7.24 8.49
CA GLU A 499 45.64 -5.83 8.33
C GLU A 499 45.61 -5.45 6.84
N ALA A 500 44.98 -4.33 6.51
CA ALA A 500 44.84 -3.82 5.13
C ALA A 500 46.16 -3.26 4.52
N TYR A 501 47.30 -3.75 4.99
CA TYR A 501 48.62 -3.33 4.55
C TYR A 501 49.48 -4.55 4.22
N PHE A 502 50.18 -4.49 3.09
CA PHE A 502 51.11 -5.52 2.66
C PHE A 502 52.56 -5.01 2.69
N HIS A 503 53.46 -5.81 3.25
CA HIS A 503 54.90 -5.55 3.29
C HIS A 503 55.62 -6.46 2.28
N PRO A 504 56.11 -5.93 1.15
CA PRO A 504 56.83 -6.71 0.16
C PRO A 504 58.27 -6.98 0.63
N ALA A 505 58.48 -7.94 1.53
CA ALA A 505 59.82 -8.20 2.10
C ALA A 505 60.58 -9.36 1.42
N ILE A 506 59.88 -10.20 0.67
CA ILE A 506 60.41 -11.45 0.09
C ILE A 506 59.99 -11.52 -1.38
N VAL A 507 60.97 -11.73 -2.27
CA VAL A 507 60.70 -11.99 -3.70
C VAL A 507 59.85 -13.23 -3.82
N GLY A 508 58.79 -13.13 -4.61
CA GLY A 508 57.88 -14.23 -4.82
C GLY A 508 56.51 -13.78 -5.24
N HIS A 509 55.61 -14.74 -5.22
CA HIS A 509 54.23 -14.58 -5.66
C HIS A 509 53.32 -14.89 -4.48
N THR A 510 52.35 -14.02 -4.21
CA THR A 510 51.35 -14.25 -3.18
C THR A 510 49.98 -13.75 -3.64
N ILE A 511 48.94 -14.47 -3.24
CA ILE A 511 47.55 -14.10 -3.52
C ILE A 511 46.91 -13.72 -2.19
N ILE A 512 46.40 -12.49 -2.09
CA ILE A 512 45.75 -11.96 -0.90
C ILE A 512 44.25 -11.86 -1.20
N ALA A 513 43.40 -12.36 -0.30
CA ALA A 513 41.94 -12.31 -0.48
C ALA A 513 41.33 -11.14 0.30
N TYR A 514 40.42 -10.41 -0.33
CA TYR A 514 39.50 -9.48 0.32
C TYR A 514 38.12 -10.11 0.38
N VAL A 515 37.54 -10.18 1.59
CA VAL A 515 36.31 -10.95 1.82
C VAL A 515 35.28 -10.05 2.48
N ILE A 516 34.13 -9.91 1.82
CA ILE A 516 32.93 -9.34 2.45
C ILE A 516 32.25 -10.46 3.24
N SER A 517 32.45 -10.48 4.55
CA SER A 517 31.80 -11.43 5.46
C SER A 517 30.72 -10.75 6.29
N GLY A 518 29.55 -11.38 6.45
CA GLY A 518 28.47 -10.86 7.29
C GLY A 518 27.36 -10.11 6.55
N ASN A 519 27.40 -10.05 5.22
CA ASN A 519 26.22 -9.66 4.43
C ASN A 519 25.17 -10.81 4.52
N PRO A 520 23.90 -10.52 4.88
CA PRO A 520 22.82 -11.52 4.91
C PRO A 520 22.63 -12.28 3.59
N CYS A 521 23.05 -11.69 2.47
CA CYS A 521 22.93 -12.22 1.12
C CYS A 521 24.09 -13.08 0.64
N GLY A 522 25.00 -13.43 1.56
CA GLY A 522 26.14 -14.29 1.29
C GLY A 522 27.45 -13.53 1.19
N PRO A 523 28.59 -14.22 1.39
CA PRO A 523 29.89 -13.60 1.26
C PRO A 523 30.30 -13.46 -0.19
N ASP A 524 31.18 -12.50 -0.46
CA ASP A 524 31.88 -12.36 -1.73
C ASP A 524 33.38 -12.22 -1.50
N THR A 525 34.20 -12.58 -2.49
CA THR A 525 35.66 -12.59 -2.37
C THR A 525 36.33 -12.13 -3.66
N ALA A 526 37.21 -11.13 -3.53
CA ALA A 526 38.11 -10.68 -4.58
C ALA A 526 39.56 -11.00 -4.20
N TYR A 527 40.40 -11.18 -5.21
CA TYR A 527 41.81 -11.54 -5.04
C TYR A 527 42.74 -10.45 -5.57
N VAL A 528 43.76 -10.15 -4.77
CA VAL A 528 44.90 -9.34 -5.18
C VAL A 528 46.09 -10.28 -5.39
N ASP A 529 46.45 -10.46 -6.66
CA ASP A 529 47.66 -11.13 -7.07
C ASP A 529 48.85 -10.16 -6.95
N VAL A 530 49.79 -10.46 -6.05
CA VAL A 530 50.97 -9.64 -5.80
C VAL A 530 52.23 -10.38 -6.23
N GLU A 531 52.91 -9.83 -7.23
CA GLU A 531 54.23 -10.27 -7.65
C GLU A 531 55.29 -9.33 -7.05
N VAL A 532 56.10 -9.84 -6.11
CA VAL A 532 57.21 -9.09 -5.51
C VAL A 532 58.48 -9.39 -6.28
N LYS A 533 59.07 -8.34 -6.88
CA LYS A 533 60.32 -8.41 -7.66
C LYS A 533 61.47 -7.70 -6.95
N ASP A 534 62.69 -8.11 -7.28
CA ASP A 534 63.87 -7.27 -7.06
C ASP A 534 63.85 -6.18 -8.14
N CYS A 535 63.83 -4.91 -7.75
CA CYS A 535 63.70 -3.79 -8.69
C CYS A 535 64.97 -2.94 -8.66
N VAL A 536 65.51 -2.60 -9.83
CA VAL A 536 66.67 -1.69 -9.91
C VAL A 536 66.18 -0.24 -10.04
N GLY A 537 66.40 0.58 -9.02
CA GLY A 537 66.16 2.02 -9.10
C GLY A 537 67.33 2.73 -9.77
N ILE A 538 67.11 3.33 -10.95
CA ILE A 538 68.14 4.12 -11.65
C ILE A 538 67.74 5.60 -11.66
N GLU A 539 68.46 6.44 -10.91
CA GLU A 539 68.37 7.90 -11.04
C GLU A 539 69.25 8.38 -12.20
N THR A 540 68.66 9.00 -13.22
CA THR A 540 69.38 9.53 -14.38
C THR A 540 69.55 11.05 -14.34
N TRP A 541 70.72 11.53 -14.75
CA TRP A 541 71.03 12.96 -14.84
C TRP A 541 71.11 13.43 -16.30
N VAL A 542 70.46 14.57 -16.63
CA VAL A 542 70.46 15.16 -17.98
C VAL A 542 71.62 16.15 -18.11
N GLY A 543 72.51 15.92 -19.09
CA GLY A 543 73.60 16.83 -19.43
C GLY A 543 73.36 17.55 -20.76
N PRO A 544 74.09 18.64 -21.06
CA PRO A 544 73.84 19.50 -22.23
C PRO A 544 74.06 18.86 -23.61
N SER A 545 74.66 17.66 -23.68
CA SER A 545 75.05 17.01 -24.94
C SER A 545 74.34 15.67 -25.22
N GLY A 546 73.43 15.24 -24.35
CA GLY A 546 72.70 13.96 -24.45
C GLY A 546 71.96 13.61 -23.16
N SER A 547 71.00 12.69 -23.23
CA SER A 547 70.25 12.20 -22.08
C SER A 547 70.52 10.73 -21.85
N LEU A 548 70.72 10.36 -20.59
CA LEU A 548 70.67 8.98 -20.16
C LEU A 548 69.25 8.69 -19.68
N SER A 549 68.64 7.61 -20.14
CA SER A 549 67.28 7.21 -19.73
C SER A 549 67.23 5.71 -19.50
N PRO A 550 66.61 5.24 -18.41
CA PRO A 550 66.43 3.81 -18.20
C PRO A 550 65.35 3.28 -19.15
N ILE A 551 65.52 2.06 -19.65
CA ILE A 551 64.41 1.28 -20.21
C ILE A 551 63.85 0.45 -19.05
N PRO A 552 62.66 0.78 -18.51
CA PRO A 552 62.19 0.22 -17.25
C PRO A 552 62.00 -1.31 -17.24
N ALA A 553 61.87 -1.94 -18.40
CA ALA A 553 61.56 -3.38 -18.50
C ALA A 553 62.77 -4.30 -18.65
N ASP A 554 63.95 -3.79 -19.06
CA ASP A 554 65.05 -4.64 -19.55
C ASP A 554 66.40 -4.41 -18.85
N GLU A 555 66.47 -3.57 -17.82
CA GLU A 555 67.72 -3.27 -17.09
C GLU A 555 68.84 -2.73 -18.03
N VAL A 556 68.42 -2.06 -19.11
CA VAL A 556 69.27 -1.42 -20.11
C VAL A 556 69.16 0.09 -19.99
N LEU A 557 70.29 0.79 -19.90
CA LEU A 557 70.37 2.24 -20.02
C LEU A 557 70.48 2.62 -21.50
N THR A 558 69.76 3.64 -21.93
CA THR A 558 69.92 4.23 -23.26
C THR A 558 70.51 5.62 -23.13
N PHE A 559 71.59 5.86 -23.86
CA PHE A 559 72.14 7.19 -24.06
C PHE A 559 71.71 7.70 -25.43
N THR A 560 70.91 8.77 -25.42
CA THR A 560 70.36 9.40 -26.63
C THR A 560 71.01 10.76 -26.83
N THR A 561 71.40 11.06 -28.07
CA THR A 561 71.96 12.37 -28.43
C THR A 561 71.01 13.14 -29.35
N PRO A 562 70.78 14.45 -29.12
CA PRO A 562 69.84 15.24 -29.93
C PRO A 562 70.33 15.54 -31.36
N THR A 563 71.61 15.32 -31.66
CA THR A 563 72.20 15.40 -33.01
C THR A 563 73.24 14.30 -33.15
N PRO A 564 73.37 13.60 -34.29
CA PRO A 564 74.37 12.55 -34.46
C PRO A 564 75.78 13.15 -34.32
N ARG A 565 76.38 13.00 -33.13
CA ARG A 565 77.78 13.39 -32.88
C ARG A 565 78.64 12.13 -32.84
N TRP A 566 79.89 12.27 -33.27
CA TRP A 566 80.85 11.17 -33.39
C TRP A 566 81.44 10.77 -32.02
N PHE A 567 80.61 10.18 -31.16
CA PHE A 567 81.11 9.43 -30.01
C PHE A 567 81.48 8.02 -30.50
N SER A 568 82.76 7.68 -30.52
CA SER A 568 83.22 6.36 -31.00
C SER A 568 83.36 5.35 -29.85
N THR A 569 83.51 5.82 -28.62
CA THR A 569 83.78 4.96 -27.46
C THR A 569 83.06 5.49 -26.24
N PHE A 570 82.30 4.60 -25.61
CA PHE A 570 81.62 4.82 -24.35
C PHE A 570 82.22 3.91 -23.29
N THR A 571 82.47 4.47 -22.11
CA THR A 571 83.08 3.74 -21.00
C THR A 571 82.33 4.04 -19.72
N VAL A 572 81.85 3.01 -19.03
CA VAL A 572 81.31 3.15 -17.69
C VAL A 572 82.45 2.98 -16.70
N ILE A 573 82.59 3.93 -15.79
CA ILE A 573 83.51 3.85 -14.66
C ILE A 573 82.76 3.82 -13.34
N ASP A 574 83.32 3.13 -12.36
CA ASP A 574 82.84 3.17 -10.97
C ASP A 574 83.29 4.43 -10.22
N ALA A 575 82.92 4.55 -8.94
CA ALA A 575 83.30 5.66 -8.08
C ALA A 575 84.82 5.77 -7.80
N LEU A 576 85.59 4.71 -8.04
CA LEU A 576 87.05 4.67 -7.91
C LEU A 576 87.75 4.99 -9.25
N GLY A 577 86.99 5.23 -10.32
CA GLY A 577 87.50 5.52 -11.65
C GLY A 577 87.94 4.28 -12.44
N GLN A 578 87.60 3.07 -11.98
CA GLN A 578 87.87 1.84 -12.72
C GLN A 578 86.83 1.62 -13.80
N VAL A 579 87.29 1.17 -14.97
CA VAL A 579 86.41 0.82 -16.09
C VAL A 579 85.71 -0.50 -15.79
N VAL A 580 84.37 -0.46 -15.73
CA VAL A 580 83.52 -1.63 -15.47
C VAL A 580 82.77 -2.11 -16.71
N LEU A 581 82.56 -1.22 -17.70
CA LEU A 581 81.97 -1.57 -18.99
C LEU A 581 82.59 -0.68 -20.08
N SER A 582 82.84 -1.24 -21.27
CA SER A 582 83.25 -0.43 -22.42
C SER A 582 82.61 -0.94 -23.71
N ILE A 583 82.08 -0.01 -24.49
CA ILE A 583 81.40 -0.29 -25.76
C ILE A 583 81.97 0.64 -26.82
N THR A 584 82.28 0.08 -27.98
CA THR A 584 82.69 0.82 -29.19
C THR A 584 81.61 0.60 -30.24
N GLN A 585 81.08 1.67 -30.83
CA GLN A 585 80.05 1.59 -31.86
C GLN A 585 80.51 2.27 -33.16
N PRO A 586 79.94 1.88 -34.32
CA PRO A 586 80.18 2.60 -35.57
C PRO A 586 79.75 4.07 -35.48
N ASN A 587 80.48 4.96 -36.15
CA ASN A 587 80.15 6.38 -36.16
C ASN A 587 78.75 6.61 -36.78
N GLY A 588 77.92 7.43 -36.12
CA GLY A 588 76.62 7.89 -36.65
C GLY A 588 75.36 7.26 -36.04
N VAL A 589 75.48 6.50 -34.95
CA VAL A 589 74.33 5.95 -34.20
C VAL A 589 73.80 7.00 -33.22
N SER A 590 72.48 7.19 -33.16
CA SER A 590 71.82 8.19 -32.29
C SER A 590 71.61 7.71 -30.85
N ASP A 591 71.42 6.40 -30.68
CA ASP A 591 71.10 5.74 -29.41
C ASP A 591 72.10 4.62 -29.11
N THR A 592 72.70 4.67 -27.92
CA THR A 592 73.60 3.62 -27.44
C THR A 592 72.99 2.96 -26.21
N HIS A 593 72.87 1.63 -26.25
CA HIS A 593 72.33 0.84 -25.16
C HIS A 593 73.45 0.24 -24.30
N PHE A 594 73.28 0.29 -22.97
CA PHE A 594 74.21 -0.24 -21.97
C PHE A 594 73.47 -1.25 -21.11
N ASP A 595 73.87 -2.52 -21.22
CA ASP A 595 73.44 -3.55 -20.29
C ASP A 595 74.17 -3.33 -18.95
N VAL A 596 73.41 -3.03 -17.90
CA VAL A 596 73.96 -2.73 -16.57
C VAL A 596 73.66 -3.80 -15.53
N ARG A 597 73.12 -4.95 -15.95
CA ARG A 597 72.75 -6.08 -15.08
C ARG A 597 73.91 -6.70 -14.32
N GLY A 598 75.12 -6.56 -14.86
CA GLY A 598 76.34 -7.10 -14.26
C GLY A 598 77.07 -6.13 -13.32
N LEU A 599 76.59 -4.89 -13.16
CA LEU A 599 77.20 -3.91 -12.26
C LEU A 599 76.76 -4.19 -10.82
N SER A 600 77.53 -3.77 -9.81
CA SER A 600 77.10 -3.84 -8.40
C SER A 600 76.39 -2.56 -7.98
N ASP A 601 75.79 -2.51 -6.80
CA ASP A 601 75.29 -1.24 -6.24
C ASP A 601 76.39 -0.20 -6.14
N GLY A 602 76.08 1.01 -6.62
CA GLY A 602 77.04 2.09 -6.60
C GLY A 602 76.72 3.23 -7.55
N GLN A 603 77.52 4.29 -7.42
CA GLN A 603 77.52 5.38 -8.38
C GLN A 603 78.46 5.05 -9.52
N TYR A 604 77.96 5.23 -10.73
CA TYR A 604 78.71 5.03 -11.96
C TYR A 604 78.68 6.31 -12.79
N CYS A 605 79.69 6.44 -13.65
CA CYS A 605 79.74 7.49 -14.62
C CYS A 605 79.94 6.90 -16.01
N LEU A 606 79.01 7.21 -16.92
CA LEU A 606 79.19 6.97 -18.34
C LEU A 606 80.04 8.11 -18.92
N LEU A 607 81.25 7.77 -19.34
CA LEU A 607 82.15 8.64 -20.08
C LEU A 607 81.85 8.54 -21.58
N ALA A 608 81.37 9.63 -22.16
CA ALA A 608 81.24 9.80 -23.60
C ALA A 608 82.42 10.67 -24.10
N THR A 609 83.24 10.14 -25.03
CA THR A 609 84.37 10.87 -25.62
C THR A 609 84.01 11.33 -27.02
N ASP A 610 83.97 12.65 -27.24
CA ASP A 610 83.71 13.20 -28.58
C ASP A 610 84.92 13.11 -29.50
N GLY A 611 84.71 13.29 -30.81
CA GLY A 611 85.77 13.26 -31.82
C GLY A 611 86.84 14.36 -31.70
N SER A 612 86.69 15.32 -30.76
CA SER A 612 87.71 16.32 -30.42
C SER A 612 88.53 15.96 -29.18
N GLY A 613 88.23 14.82 -28.55
CA GLY A 613 88.88 14.34 -27.32
C GLY A 613 88.24 14.87 -26.03
N GLY A 614 87.15 15.63 -26.12
CA GLY A 614 86.38 16.10 -24.97
C GLY A 614 85.62 14.94 -24.31
N ARG A 615 85.71 14.82 -22.98
CA ARG A 615 85.02 13.79 -22.19
C ARG A 615 83.90 14.40 -21.36
N SER A 616 82.69 13.87 -21.51
CA SER A 616 81.54 14.21 -20.66
C SER A 616 81.17 13.02 -19.78
N CYS A 617 80.93 13.27 -18.50
CA CYS A 617 80.55 12.27 -17.50
C CYS A 617 79.05 12.38 -17.20
N TYR A 618 78.30 11.33 -17.51
CA TYR A 618 76.88 11.20 -17.18
C TYR A 618 76.74 10.25 -16.00
N ARG A 619 76.41 10.81 -14.84
CA ARG A 619 76.27 10.04 -13.61
C ARG A 619 74.95 9.30 -13.60
N PHE A 620 75.01 8.06 -13.18
CA PHE A 620 73.85 7.26 -12.85
C PHE A 620 74.17 6.42 -11.62
N ILE A 621 73.12 6.03 -10.90
CA ILE A 621 73.26 5.16 -9.76
C ILE A 621 72.63 3.83 -10.15
N VAL A 622 73.39 2.76 -10.01
CA VAL A 622 72.81 1.42 -9.98
C VAL A 622 72.52 1.13 -8.53
N GLN A 623 71.24 0.99 -8.22
CA GLN A 623 70.79 0.41 -6.97
C GLN A 623 69.93 -0.78 -7.36
N HIS A 624 70.47 -1.98 -7.25
CA HIS A 624 69.70 -3.18 -7.04
C HIS A 624 69.00 -2.95 -5.70
N ARG A 625 67.71 -2.58 -5.74
CA ARG A 625 66.98 -2.32 -4.51
C ARG A 625 66.32 -3.58 -4.01
#